data_AF-A0A7Y2NHR6-F1
#
_entry.id   AF-A0A7Y2NHR6-F1
#
_cell.length_a   1.000
_cell.length_b   1.000
_cell.length_c   1.000
_cell.angle_alpha   90.00
_cell.angle_beta   90.00
_cell.angle_gamma   90.00
#
_symmetry.space_group_name_H-M   'P 1'
#
loop_
_entity.id
_entity.type
_entity.pdbx_description
1 polymer ?
#
loop_
_entity_poly.entity_id
_entity_poly.type
_entity_poly.pdbx_seq_one_letter_code
_entity_poly.pdbx_strand_id
1 'polypeptide(L)'
;MTRTLSALAIAAAVATTGASMATAMDMEFNMLTGAVFNELKSRGLPTDNIDQLSLSQIAIIKGIVDGDDSEGTKTNRIQAILERDG
;
A
#
# COMPACT_ATOMS: atom_id res chain seq x y z
N MET A 1 -30.62 10.50 -7.98
CA MET A 1 -29.25 10.51 -8.54
C MET A 1 -28.69 9.09 -8.46
N THR A 2 -28.65 8.39 -9.59
CA THR A 2 -28.14 7.01 -9.68
C THR A 2 -26.63 7.04 -9.83
N ARG A 3 -25.90 6.60 -8.79
CA ARG A 3 -24.44 6.49 -8.80
C ARG A 3 -24.05 5.21 -9.54
N THR A 4 -23.65 5.35 -10.80
CA THR A 4 -23.13 4.25 -11.62
C THR A 4 -21.74 3.86 -11.14
N LEU A 5 -21.67 2.79 -10.36
CA LEU A 5 -20.42 2.11 -10.00
C LEU A 5 -19.89 1.42 -11.25
N SER A 6 -18.80 1.94 -11.81
CA SER A 6 -18.10 1.30 -12.93
C SER A 6 -17.30 0.11 -12.40
N ALA A 7 -17.71 -1.10 -12.79
CA ALA A 7 -17.01 -2.34 -12.48
C ALA A 7 -15.76 -2.48 -13.37
N LEU A 8 -14.57 -2.43 -12.78
CA LEU A 8 -13.31 -2.62 -13.47
C LEU A 8 -12.99 -4.13 -13.52
N ALA A 9 -13.14 -4.76 -14.67
CA ALA A 9 -12.73 -6.14 -14.90
C ALA A 9 -11.24 -6.19 -15.27
N ILE A 10 -10.39 -6.56 -14.33
CA ILE A 10 -8.95 -6.79 -14.57
C ILE A 10 -8.76 -8.27 -14.91
N ALA A 11 -8.56 -8.59 -16.18
CA ALA A 11 -8.14 -9.92 -16.62
C ALA A 11 -6.62 -10.00 -16.59
N ALA A 12 -6.06 -10.63 -15.56
CA ALA A 12 -4.63 -10.94 -15.47
C ALA A 12 -4.37 -12.38 -15.94
N ALA A 13 -3.87 -12.53 -17.17
CA ALA A 13 -3.32 -13.80 -17.64
C ALA A 13 -1.88 -13.93 -17.15
N VAL A 14 -1.65 -14.71 -16.08
CA VAL A 14 -0.32 -14.98 -15.55
C VAL A 14 0.17 -16.32 -16.10
N ALA A 15 1.10 -16.27 -17.06
CA ALA A 15 1.91 -17.42 -17.45
C ALA A 15 3.21 -17.40 -16.64
N THR A 16 3.41 -18.44 -15.83
CA THR A 16 4.43 -18.57 -14.79
C THR A 16 5.75 -19.13 -15.31
N THR A 17 6.86 -18.43 -15.06
CA THR A 17 8.22 -19.02 -15.04
C THR A 17 8.77 -18.93 -13.62
N GLY A 18 8.63 -20.03 -12.88
CA GLY A 18 8.63 -20.10 -11.41
C GLY A 18 9.96 -19.98 -10.64
N ALA A 19 11.04 -19.43 -11.20
CA ALA A 19 12.29 -19.19 -10.44
C ALA A 19 12.61 -17.68 -10.29
N SER A 20 12.04 -16.82 -11.13
CA SER A 20 12.30 -15.37 -11.14
C SER A 20 11.24 -14.56 -10.37
N MET A 21 10.15 -15.21 -9.95
CA MET A 21 9.00 -14.52 -9.34
C MET A 21 9.25 -14.13 -7.89
N ALA A 22 10.00 -14.94 -7.12
CA ALA A 22 10.34 -14.61 -5.74
C ALA A 22 11.22 -13.35 -5.68
N THR A 23 12.28 -13.30 -6.49
CA THR A 23 13.20 -12.16 -6.54
C THR A 23 12.55 -10.89 -7.10
N ALA A 24 11.62 -11.04 -8.05
CA ALA A 24 10.82 -9.93 -8.57
C ALA A 24 9.85 -9.39 -7.52
N MET A 25 9.17 -10.27 -6.77
CA MET A 25 8.27 -9.88 -5.67
C MET A 25 9.03 -9.19 -4.53
N ASP A 26 10.23 -9.66 -4.17
CA ASP A 26 11.05 -9.03 -3.13
C ASP A 26 11.50 -7.62 -3.53
N MET A 27 11.89 -7.41 -4.79
CA MET A 27 12.21 -6.06 -5.28
C MET A 27 10.98 -5.15 -5.31
N GLU A 28 9.85 -5.66 -5.79
CA GLU A 28 8.59 -4.91 -5.83
C GLU A 28 8.14 -4.51 -4.43
N PHE A 29 8.22 -5.42 -3.45
CA PHE A 29 7.93 -5.13 -2.06
C PHE A 29 8.85 -4.06 -1.50
N ASN A 30 10.16 -4.17 -1.69
CA ASN A 30 11.11 -3.15 -1.21
C ASN A 30 10.86 -1.77 -1.83
N MET A 31 10.54 -1.71 -3.12
CA MET A 31 10.18 -0.47 -3.79
C MET A 31 8.89 0.14 -3.22
N LEU A 32 7.88 -0.70 -2.98
CA LEU A 32 6.61 -0.27 -2.42
C LEU A 32 6.79 0.24 -0.98
N THR A 33 7.53 -0.49 -0.14
CA THR A 33 7.86 -0.08 1.23
C THR A 33 8.63 1.23 1.23
N GLY A 34 9.60 1.42 0.33
CA GLY A 34 10.33 2.69 0.18
C GLY A 34 9.44 3.86 -0.25
N ALA A 35 8.48 3.63 -1.16
CA ALA A 35 7.52 4.65 -1.55
C ALA A 35 6.60 5.04 -0.38
N VAL A 36 6.11 4.07 0.37
CA VAL A 36 5.30 4.31 1.57
C VAL A 36 6.11 5.03 2.64
N PHE A 37 7.35 4.64 2.90
CA PHE A 37 8.24 5.32 3.85
C PHE A 37 8.38 6.81 3.56
N ASN A 38 8.66 7.15 2.31
CA ASN A 38 8.83 8.55 1.90
C ASN A 38 7.55 9.36 2.09
N GLU A 39 6.40 8.75 1.82
CA GLU A 39 5.11 9.38 2.02
C GLU A 39 4.76 9.59 3.49
N LEU A 40 4.98 8.58 4.33
CA LEU A 40 4.79 8.72 5.77
C LEU A 40 5.69 9.83 6.33
N LYS A 41 6.95 9.84 5.90
CA LYS A 41 7.92 10.87 6.28
C LYS A 41 7.51 12.28 5.81
N SER A 42 7.00 12.43 4.59
CA SER A 42 6.55 13.74 4.08
C SER A 42 5.34 14.28 4.88
N ARG A 43 4.52 13.37 5.42
CA ARG A 43 3.35 13.67 6.27
C ARG A 43 3.70 13.85 7.76
N GLY A 44 4.95 13.64 8.16
CA GLY A 44 5.35 13.65 9.57
C GLY A 44 4.77 12.49 10.39
N LEU A 45 4.43 11.38 9.73
CA LEU A 45 3.93 10.16 10.35
C LEU A 45 5.09 9.25 10.81
N PRO A 46 4.87 8.42 11.85
CA PRO A 46 5.89 7.50 12.33
C PRO A 46 6.26 6.48 11.25
N THR A 47 7.55 6.17 11.17
CA THR A 47 8.11 5.20 10.20
C THR A 47 8.92 4.10 10.86
N ASP A 48 9.05 4.15 12.19
CA ASP A 48 9.96 3.30 12.97
C ASP A 48 9.65 1.80 12.82
N ASN A 49 8.37 1.47 12.60
CA ASN A 49 7.89 0.10 12.50
C ASN A 49 7.51 -0.32 11.07
N ILE A 50 7.86 0.49 10.06
CA ILE A 50 7.46 0.19 8.68
C ILE A 50 7.98 -1.16 8.19
N ASP A 51 9.18 -1.55 8.64
CA ASP A 51 9.82 -2.82 8.27
C ASP A 51 9.15 -4.04 8.93
N GLN A 52 8.28 -3.82 9.92
CA GLN A 52 7.48 -4.86 10.56
C GLN A 52 6.13 -5.08 9.86
N LEU A 53 5.76 -4.20 8.94
CA LEU A 53 4.51 -4.30 8.20
C LEU A 53 4.61 -5.39 7.12
N SER A 54 3.57 -6.22 7.06
CA SER A 54 3.36 -7.15 5.96
C SER A 54 3.12 -6.41 4.64
N LEU A 55 3.42 -7.09 3.52
CA LEU A 55 3.09 -6.62 2.17
C LEU A 55 1.63 -6.13 2.05
N SER A 56 0.69 -6.85 2.66
CA SER A 56 -0.72 -6.48 2.66
C SER A 56 -0.97 -5.13 3.34
N GLN A 57 -0.32 -4.85 4.47
CA GLN A 57 -0.46 -3.58 5.19
C GLN A 57 0.18 -2.43 4.40
N ILE A 58 1.38 -2.65 3.84
CA ILE A 58 2.05 -1.69 2.98
C ILE A 58 1.18 -1.34 1.75
N ALA A 59 0.56 -2.34 1.11
CA ALA A 59 -0.36 -2.12 0.00
C ALA A 59 -1.62 -1.34 0.40
N ILE A 60 -2.17 -1.61 1.59
CA ILE A 60 -3.31 -0.86 2.12
C ILE A 60 -2.93 0.61 2.36
N ILE A 61 -1.77 0.87 2.98
CA ILE A 61 -1.29 2.25 3.20
C ILE A 61 -1.11 2.96 1.86
N LYS A 62 -0.50 2.32 0.86
CA LYS A 62 -0.37 2.89 -0.48
C LYS A 62 -1.73 3.24 -1.09
N GLY A 63 -2.71 2.33 -0.98
CA GLY A 63 -4.06 2.57 -1.47
C GLY A 63 -4.77 3.73 -0.76
N ILE A 64 -4.50 3.95 0.53
CA ILE A 64 -5.04 5.10 1.28
C ILE A 64 -4.40 6.40 0.80
N VAL A 65 -3.08 6.41 0.63
CA VAL A 65 -2.31 7.56 0.14
C VAL A 65 -2.82 8.01 -1.23
N ASP A 66 -2.96 7.06 -2.15
CA ASP A 66 -3.38 7.31 -3.54
C ASP A 66 -4.88 7.62 -3.67
N GLY A 67 -5.66 7.34 -2.63
CA GLY A 67 -7.10 7.59 -2.61
C GLY A 67 -7.43 9.09 -2.67
N ASP A 68 -8.68 9.40 -3.00
CA ASP A 68 -9.21 10.77 -3.07
C ASP A 68 -9.75 11.28 -1.72
N ASP A 69 -9.47 10.55 -0.64
CA ASP A 69 -9.88 10.94 0.71
C ASP A 69 -9.20 12.24 1.17
N SER A 70 -9.82 12.94 2.12
CA SER A 70 -9.18 14.10 2.75
C SER A 70 -7.89 13.71 3.47
N GLU A 71 -6.91 14.61 3.51
CA GLU A 71 -5.61 14.35 4.14
C GLU A 71 -5.73 13.95 5.62
N GLY A 72 -6.69 14.51 6.36
CA GLY A 72 -6.98 14.11 7.75
C GLY A 72 -7.54 12.69 7.84
N THR A 73 -8.43 12.29 6.93
CA THR A 73 -8.96 10.93 6.85
C THR A 73 -7.85 9.92 6.52
N LYS A 74 -6.98 10.24 5.55
CA LYS A 74 -5.83 9.41 5.19
C LYS A 74 -4.91 9.20 6.39
N THR A 75 -4.56 10.30 7.06
CA THR A 75 -3.68 10.31 8.25
C THR A 75 -4.22 9.40 9.35
N ASN A 76 -5.50 9.55 9.73
CA ASN A 76 -6.12 8.72 10.76
C ASN A 76 -6.13 7.23 10.39
N ARG A 77 -6.44 6.90 9.14
CA ARG A 77 -6.48 5.51 8.67
C ARG A 77 -5.09 4.87 8.66
N ILE A 78 -4.08 5.63 8.26
CA ILE A 78 -2.68 5.16 8.25
C ILE A 78 -2.19 4.95 9.68
N GLN A 79 -2.45 5.89 10.59
CA GLN A 79 -2.11 5.74 12.01
C GLN A 79 -2.75 4.50 12.62
N ALA A 80 -4.03 4.23 12.35
CA ALA A 80 -4.69 3.02 12.84
C ALA A 80 -4.04 1.72 12.35
N ILE A 81 -3.38 1.72 11.18
CA ILE A 81 -2.64 0.55 10.69
C ILE A 81 -1.28 0.45 11.40
N LEU A 82 -0.59 1.57 11.59
CA LEU A 82 0.70 1.64 12.27
C LEU A 82 0.62 1.27 13.76
N GLU A 83 -0.45 1.67 14.45
CA GLU A 83 -0.67 1.39 15.88
C GLU A 83 -1.14 -0.04 16.16
N ARG A 84 -1.75 -0.72 15.19
CA ARG A 84 -2.29 -2.07 15.40
C ARG A 84 -1.20 -3.14 15.45
N ASP A 85 -0.10 -2.93 14.75
CA ASP A 85 0.88 -3.96 14.44
C ASP A 85 2.35 -3.44 14.53
N GLY A 86 2.58 -2.30 15.21
CA GLY A 86 3.89 -1.69 15.48
C GLY A 86 4.22 -1.57 16.97
#